data_AF-A0A1M4M4Y3-F1
#
_entry.id   AF-A0A1M4M4Y3-F1
#
_cell.length_a   1.000
_cell.length_b   1.000
_cell.length_c   1.000
_cell.angle_alpha   90.00
_cell.angle_beta   90.00
_cell.angle_gamma   90.00
#
_symmetry.space_group_name_H-M   'P 1'
#
loop_
_entity.id
_entity.type
_entity.pdbx_description
1 polymer ?
#
loop_
_entity_poly.entity_id
_entity_poly.type
_entity_poly.pdbx_seq_one_letter_code
_entity_poly.pdbx_strand_id
1 'polypeptide(L)' 'MLLKPYQVRVIARACVTRYNNEEGNIITIVESYGHSKENNDLILAEIASMRPDIHMEVEEEVTE' A
#
# COMPACT_ATOMS: atom_id res chain seq x y z
N MET A 1 16.52 -4.69 4.80
CA MET A 1 16.83 -5.03 3.39
C MET A 1 15.70 -4.52 2.52
N LEU A 2 16.02 -3.82 1.44
CA LEU A 2 15.01 -3.29 0.53
C LEU A 2 14.52 -4.36 -0.45
N LEU A 3 13.24 -4.27 -0.81
CA LEU A 3 12.63 -5.10 -1.84
C LEU A 3 13.22 -4.75 -3.20
N LYS A 4 13.44 -5.77 -4.02
CA LYS A 4 13.81 -5.57 -5.42
C LYS A 4 12.62 -5.01 -6.19
N PRO A 5 12.83 -4.27 -7.30
CA PRO A 5 11.74 -3.65 -8.05
C PRO A 5 10.64 -4.62 -8.48
N TYR A 6 10.98 -5.87 -8.85
CA TYR A 6 9.97 -6.87 -9.22
C TYR A 6 9.11 -7.31 -8.03
N GLN A 7 9.67 -7.34 -6.81
CA GLN A 7 8.94 -7.71 -5.61
C GLN A 7 7.93 -6.62 -5.26
N VAL A 8 8.33 -5.35 -5.35
CA VAL A 8 7.44 -4.19 -5.17
C VAL A 8 6.26 -4.29 -6.12
N ARG A 9 6.47 -4.54 -7.42
CA ARG A 9 5.39 -4.70 -8.40
C ARG A 9 4.43 -5.85 -8.10
N VAL A 10 4.95 -6.99 -7.64
CA VAL A 10 4.12 -8.16 -7.31
C VAL A 10 3.26 -7.86 -6.08
N ILE A 11 3.87 -7.31 -5.03
CA ILE A 11 3.17 -7.01 -3.78
C ILE A 11 2.14 -5.90 -3.99
N ALA A 12 2.51 -4.81 -4.69
CA ALA A 12 1.59 -3.73 -5.02
C ALA A 12 0.33 -4.23 -5.75
N ARG A 13 0.48 -5.12 -6.73
CA ARG A 13 -0.67 -5.76 -7.40
C ARG A 13 -1.50 -6.62 -6.47
N ALA A 14 -0.86 -7.38 -5.57
CA ALA A 14 -1.58 -8.16 -4.57
C ALA A 14 -2.39 -7.25 -3.62
N CYS A 15 -1.80 -6.15 -3.16
CA CYS A 15 -2.49 -5.17 -2.33
C CYS A 15 -3.70 -4.55 -3.04
N VAL A 16 -3.55 -4.18 -4.32
CA VAL A 16 -4.67 -3.66 -5.12
C VAL A 16 -5.78 -4.69 -5.30
N THR A 17 -5.46 -5.96 -5.53
CA THR A 17 -6.46 -7.02 -5.62
C THR A 17 -7.25 -7.15 -4.32
N ARG A 18 -6.55 -7.17 -3.17
CA ARG A 18 -7.21 -7.25 -1.85
C ARG A 18 -8.07 -6.02 -1.56
N TYR A 19 -7.62 -4.83 -1.94
CA TYR A 19 -8.41 -3.60 -1.83
C TYR A 19 -9.68 -3.67 -2.67
N ASN A 20 -9.59 -4.15 -3.91
CA ASN A 20 -10.76 -4.34 -4.79
C ASN A 20 -11.74 -5.40 -4.27
N ASN A 21 -11.26 -6.35 -3.47
CA ASN A 21 -12.09 -7.33 -2.76
C ASN A 21 -12.70 -6.78 -1.47
N GLU A 22 -12.54 -5.48 -1.18
CA GLU A 22 -13.04 -4.82 0.03
C GLU A 22 -12.48 -5.43 1.33
N GLU A 23 -11.29 -6.04 1.28
CA GLU A 23 -10.63 -6.65 2.46
C GLU A 23 -10.11 -5.62 3.47
N GLY A 24 -10.14 -4.32 3.12
CA GLY A 24 -9.73 -3.21 3.98
C GLY A 24 -9.24 -2.00 3.20
N ASN A 25 -8.80 -0.96 3.93
CA ASN A 25 -8.14 0.18 3.30
C ASN A 25 -6.74 -0.21 2.80
N ILE A 26 -6.23 0.54 1.81
CA ILE A 26 -4.97 0.18 1.14
C ILE A 26 -3.75 0.23 2.08
N ILE A 27 -3.74 1.14 3.05
CA ILE A 27 -2.64 1.33 4.00
C ILE A 27 -2.53 0.11 4.92
N THR A 28 -3.63 -0.28 5.55
CA THR A 28 -3.73 -1.46 6.40
C THR A 28 -3.39 -2.74 5.63
N ILE A 29 -3.79 -2.84 4.37
CA ILE A 29 -3.42 -3.98 3.52
C ILE A 29 -1.90 -4.04 3.30
N VAL A 30 -1.26 -2.92 2.98
CA VAL A 30 0.21 -2.87 2.79
C VAL A 30 0.94 -3.21 4.09
N GLU A 31 0.52 -2.63 5.21
CA GLU A 31 1.10 -2.89 6.53
C GLU A 31 0.97 -4.35 6.97
N SER A 32 -0.09 -5.05 6.53
CA SER A 32 -0.31 -6.47 6.87
C SER A 32 0.80 -7.41 6.37
N TYR A 33 1.63 -6.98 5.43
CA TYR A 33 2.77 -7.76 4.94
C TYR A 33 4.02 -7.68 5.86
N GLY A 34 4.00 -6.81 6.88
CA GLY A 34 5.05 -6.75 7.90
C GLY A 34 6.42 -6.33 7.37
N HIS A 35 6.47 -5.52 6.30
CA HIS A 35 7.72 -4.98 5.79
C HIS A 35 8.17 -3.74 6.58
N SER A 36 9.43 -3.33 6.37
CA SER A 36 9.92 -2.05 6.88
C SER A 36 9.18 -0.88 6.24
N LYS A 37 9.15 0.27 6.94
CA LYS A 37 8.54 1.51 6.44
C LYS A 37 9.01 1.87 5.02
N GLU A 38 10.31 1.82 4.78
CA GLU A 38 10.89 2.12 3.46
C GLU A 38 10.35 1.21 2.34
N ASN A 39 10.08 -0.06 2.64
CA ASN A 39 9.50 -0.99 1.67
C ASN A 39 8.00 -0.72 1.47
N ASN A 40 7.29 -0.36 2.54
CA ASN A 40 5.88 0.05 2.44
C ASN A 40 5.75 1.31 1.59
N ASP A 41 6.63 2.29 1.76
CA ASP A 41 6.65 3.53 0.98
C ASP A 41 6.87 3.23 -0.52
N LEU A 42 7.79 2.31 -0.85
CA LEU A 42 8.00 1.85 -2.24
C LEU A 42 6.75 1.17 -2.82
N ILE A 43 6.05 0.36 -2.02
CA ILE A 43 4.82 -0.32 -2.45
C ILE A 43 3.70 0.70 -2.66
N LEU A 44 3.51 1.63 -1.73
CA LEU A 44 2.50 2.70 -1.85
C LEU A 44 2.75 3.58 -3.06
N ALA A 45 4.01 3.94 -3.34
CA ALA A 45 4.36 4.70 -4.53
C ALA A 45 4.02 3.95 -5.83
N GLU A 46 4.30 2.64 -5.90
CA GLU A 46 3.92 1.81 -7.05
C GLU A 46 2.40 1.72 -7.20
N ILE A 47 1.66 1.56 -6.09
CA ILE A 47 0.19 1.55 -6.11
C ILE A 47 -0.35 2.90 -6.60
N ALA A 48 0.18 4.02 -6.12
CA ALA A 48 -0.26 5.36 -6.53
C ALA A 48 -0.03 5.60 -8.02
N SER A 49 1.06 5.05 -8.57
CA SER A 49 1.31 5.08 -10.01
C SER A 49 0.33 4.22 -10.83
N MET A 50 -0.14 3.09 -10.29
CA MET A 50 -1.06 2.16 -10.99
C MET A 50 -2.53 2.54 -10.81
N ARG A 51 -2.88 3.09 -9.66
CA ARG A 51 -4.24 3.36 -9.18
C ARG A 51 -4.29 4.74 -8.51
N PRO A 52 -4.15 5.83 -9.28
CA PRO A 52 -4.21 7.19 -8.74
C PRO A 52 -5.60 7.55 -8.19
N ASP A 53 -6.60 6.74 -8.45
CA ASP A 53 -7.96 6.85 -7.92
C ASP A 53 -8.08 6.42 -6.45
N ILE A 54 -7.18 5.57 -5.96
CA ILE A 54 -7.17 5.13 -4.56
C ILE A 54 -6.61 6.26 -3.69
N HIS A 55 -7.46 6.83 -2.84
CA HIS A 55 -7.03 7.84 -1.87
C HIS A 55 -6.27 7.15 -0.73
N MET A 56 -5.00 7.51 -0.58
CA MET A 56 -4.09 6.99 0.45
C MET A 56 -4.03 7.96 1.63
N GLU A 57 -5.17 8.49 2.03
CA GLU A 57 -5.24 9.36 3.20
C GLU A 57 -5.14 8.48 4.44
N VAL A 58 -4.07 8.70 5.21
CA VAL A 58 -4.07 8.36 6.63
C VAL A 58 -5.13 9.27 7.23
N GLU A 59 -6.23 8.72 7.74
CA GLU A 59 -7.15 9.49 8.56
C GLU A 59 -6.34 10.04 9.75
N GLU A 60 -5.89 11.30 9.65
CA GLU A 60 -5.44 12.05 10.82
C GLU A 60 -6.70 12.27 11.65
N GLU A 61 -6.87 11.51 12.73
CA GLU A 61 -7.86 11.85 13.77
C GLU A 61 -7.54 13.26 14.26
N VAL A 62 -8.28 14.24 13.77
CA VAL A 62 -8.30 15.60 14.31
C VAL A 62 -8.88 15.48 15.72
N THR A 63 -8.02 15.46 16.72
CA THR A 63 -8.43 15.57 18.12
C THR A 63 -8.72 17.05 18.38
N GLU A 64 -10.01 17.41 18.44
CA GLU A 64 -10.52 18.72 18.85
C GLU A 64 -10.34 18.95 20.36
#